data_AF-A0A533V4E6-F1
#
_entry.id   AF-A0A533V4E6-F1
#
_cell.length_a   1.000
_cell.length_b   1.000
_cell.length_c   1.000
_cell.angle_alpha   90.00
_cell.angle_beta   90.00
_cell.angle_gamma   90.00
#
_symmetry.space_group_name_H-M   'P 1'
#
loop_
_entity.id
_entity.type
_entity.pdbx_description
1 polymer ?
#
loop_
_entity_poly.entity_id
_entity_poly.type
_entity_poly.pdbx_seq_one_letter_code
_entity_poly.pdbx_strand_id
1 'polypeptide(L)'
;MVPVKGVEKSIKLDDKAKSELQAIGMMDEKGKLKLKGVSPKMLKRMKLEAVDCPVFEKELGFIQCYVCSNFHSRVMGKVYCKGEPLS
;
A
#
# COMPACT_ATOMS: atom_id res chain seq x y z
N MET A 1 4.09 -14.52 2.33
CA MET A 1 4.86 -13.70 1.37
C MET A 1 3.98 -13.41 0.17
N VAL A 2 3.94 -12.16 -0.30
CA VAL A 2 3.03 -11.69 -1.34
C VAL A 2 3.84 -11.13 -2.51
N PRO A 3 3.65 -11.60 -3.75
CA PRO A 3 4.36 -11.03 -4.90
C PRO A 3 3.85 -9.62 -5.22
N VAL A 4 4.77 -8.70 -5.53
CA VAL A 4 4.45 -7.38 -6.09
C VAL A 4 4.26 -7.52 -7.59
N LYS A 5 3.11 -7.09 -8.10
CA LYS A 5 2.79 -7.02 -9.53
C LYS A 5 2.90 -5.57 -10.00
N GLY A 6 3.52 -5.36 -11.15
CA GLY A 6 3.44 -4.06 -11.84
C GLY A 6 2.09 -3.94 -12.51
N VAL A 7 1.37 -2.85 -12.27
CA VAL A 7 0.08 -2.55 -12.87
C VAL A 7 0.16 -1.27 -13.70
N GLU A 8 -0.49 -1.28 -14.85
CA GLU A 8 -0.49 -0.17 -15.80
C GLU A 8 -1.36 1.00 -15.33
N LYS A 9 -2.32 0.72 -14.44
CA LYS A 9 -3.30 1.67 -13.91
C LYS A 9 -3.28 1.64 -12.39
N SER A 10 -3.43 2.82 -11.78
CA SER A 10 -3.48 2.95 -10.33
C SER A 10 -4.69 2.20 -9.77
N ILE A 11 -4.46 1.23 -8.89
CA ILE A 11 -5.56 0.55 -8.20
C ILE A 11 -6.29 1.55 -7.30
N LYS A 12 -7.61 1.57 -7.41
CA LYS A 12 -8.47 2.45 -6.60
C LYS A 12 -8.27 2.09 -5.13
N LEU A 13 -7.84 3.08 -4.35
CA LEU A 13 -7.77 2.96 -2.90
C LEU A 13 -9.20 2.83 -2.36
N ASP A 14 -9.45 1.70 -1.70
CA ASP A 14 -10.68 1.45 -0.94
C ASP A 14 -10.84 2.52 0.15
N ASP A 15 -12.06 3.00 0.40
CA ASP A 15 -12.30 4.13 1.31
C ASP A 15 -11.84 3.85 2.75
N LYS A 16 -11.90 2.58 3.18
CA LYS A 16 -11.35 2.15 4.47
C LYS A 16 -9.84 2.39 4.56
N ALA A 17 -9.11 2.18 3.47
CA ALA A 17 -7.68 2.40 3.43
C ALA A 17 -7.27 3.87 3.26
N LYS A 18 -8.10 4.69 2.62
CA LYS A 18 -7.90 6.15 2.65
C LYS A 18 -8.00 6.67 4.08
N SER A 19 -8.96 6.17 4.85
CA SER A 19 -9.15 6.57 6.24
C SER A 19 -7.96 6.17 7.12
N GLU A 20 -7.45 4.95 6.97
CA GLU A 20 -6.22 4.49 7.65
C GLU A 20 -5.01 5.33 7.24
N LEU A 21 -4.82 5.56 5.94
CA LEU A 21 -3.75 6.40 5.38
C LEU A 21 -3.79 7.85 5.88
N GLN A 22 -4.99 8.39 6.11
CA GLN A 22 -5.20 9.71 6.67
C GLN A 22 -4.94 9.71 8.19
N ALA A 23 -5.38 8.67 8.91
CA ALA A 23 -5.18 8.53 10.35
C ALA A 23 -3.70 8.41 10.75
N ILE A 24 -2.89 7.73 9.93
CA ILE A 24 -1.43 7.65 10.12
C ILE A 24 -0.66 8.88 9.60
N GLY A 25 -1.37 9.93 9.17
CA GLY A 25 -0.76 11.19 8.70
C GLY A 25 -0.06 11.10 7.35
N MET A 26 -0.40 10.10 6.53
CA MET A 26 0.21 9.83 5.22
C MET A 26 -0.64 10.30 4.02
N MET A 27 -1.77 10.97 4.26
CA MET A 27 -2.59 11.67 3.26
C MET A 27 -2.83 13.13 3.66
N ASP A 28 -2.72 14.02 2.68
CA ASP A 28 -3.15 15.42 2.74
C ASP A 28 -4.69 15.50 2.57
N GLU A 29 -5.35 16.56 3.08
CA GLU A 29 -6.81 16.76 3.02
C GLU A 29 -7.41 16.68 1.60
N LYS A 30 -6.58 16.83 0.56
CA LYS A 30 -6.97 16.64 -0.85
C LYS A 30 -6.83 15.19 -1.37
N GLY A 31 -6.61 14.21 -0.50
CA GLY A 31 -6.40 12.80 -0.87
C GLY A 31 -5.04 12.52 -1.53
N LYS A 32 -4.08 13.44 -1.37
CA LYS A 32 -2.74 13.33 -1.95
C LYS A 32 -1.82 12.67 -0.92
N LEU A 33 -1.28 11.49 -1.23
CA LEU A 33 -0.35 10.80 -0.33
C LEU A 33 0.91 11.65 -0.05
N LYS A 34 1.10 12.02 1.21
CA LYS A 34 2.31 12.64 1.76
C LYS A 34 3.03 11.61 2.63
N LEU A 35 3.75 10.70 1.99
CA LEU A 35 4.68 9.81 2.69
C LEU A 35 5.92 10.63 3.09
N LYS A 36 6.08 10.96 4.39
CA LYS A 36 7.31 11.60 4.89
C LYS A 36 8.51 10.67 4.62
N GLY A 37 9.51 11.16 3.90
CA GLY A 37 10.72 10.39 3.54
C GLY A 37 10.67 9.63 2.21
N VAL A 38 9.54 9.66 1.47
CA VAL A 38 9.45 9.04 0.14
C VAL A 38 9.43 10.11 -0.95
N SER A 39 10.36 9.99 -1.89
CA SER A 39 10.50 10.93 -3.00
C SER A 39 9.31 10.80 -3.99
N PRO A 40 8.82 11.89 -4.62
CA PRO A 40 7.67 11.84 -5.53
C PRO A 40 7.86 10.88 -6.72
N LYS A 41 9.11 10.68 -7.17
CA LYS A 41 9.46 9.70 -8.20
C LYS A 41 9.22 8.25 -7.75
N MET A 42 9.42 7.97 -6.47
CA MET A 42 9.17 6.66 -5.87
C MET A 42 7.67 6.45 -5.67
N LEU A 43 6.94 7.47 -5.20
CA LEU A 43 5.48 7.43 -5.08
C LEU A 43 4.80 7.09 -6.41
N LYS A 44 5.27 7.68 -7.52
CA LYS A 44 4.72 7.39 -8.86
C LYS A 44 4.94 5.93 -9.28
N ARG A 45 6.10 5.34 -8.93
CA ARG A 45 6.38 3.92 -9.18
C ARG A 45 5.50 3.02 -8.31
N MET A 46 5.38 3.32 -7.01
CA MET A 46 4.56 2.54 -6.09
C MET A 46 3.06 2.58 -6.43
N LYS A 47 2.57 3.66 -7.07
CA LYS A 47 1.19 3.72 -7.60
C LYS A 47 0.92 2.77 -8.75
N LEU A 48 1.97 2.39 -9.48
CA LEU A 48 1.94 1.42 -10.58
C LEU A 48 2.33 0.03 -10.09
N GLU A 49 2.30 -0.20 -8.78
CA GLU A 49 2.56 -1.49 -8.17
C GLU A 49 1.32 -1.92 -7.38
N ALA A 50 1.01 -3.21 -7.43
CA ALA A 50 -0.10 -3.85 -6.75
C ALA A 50 0.39 -5.11 -6.04
N VAL A 51 -0.35 -5.53 -5.02
CA VAL A 51 -0.09 -6.76 -4.26
C VAL A 51 -1.40 -7.47 -3.97
N ASP A 52 -1.34 -8.79 -3.96
CA ASP A 52 -2.48 -9.63 -3.64
C ASP A 52 -2.58 -9.81 -2.12
N CYS A 53 -3.51 -9.09 -1.46
CA CYS A 53 -3.52 -9.08 -0.01
C CYS A 53 -4.23 -10.34 0.53
N PRO A 54 -3.54 -11.23 1.27
CA PRO A 54 -4.16 -12.44 1.82
C PRO A 54 -5.14 -12.15 2.95
N VAL A 55 -5.10 -10.96 3.56
CA VAL A 55 -6.01 -10.56 4.65
C VAL A 55 -7.36 -10.08 4.11
N PHE A 56 -7.34 -9.37 2.98
CA PHE A 56 -8.54 -8.83 2.35
C PHE A 56 -9.00 -9.66 1.14
N GLU A 57 -8.28 -10.73 0.81
CA GLU A 57 -8.49 -11.62 -0.35
C GLU A 57 -8.75 -10.86 -1.65
N LYS A 58 -8.09 -9.72 -1.81
CA LYS A 58 -8.26 -8.82 -2.97
C LYS A 58 -6.96 -8.16 -3.36
N GLU A 59 -6.91 -7.74 -4.62
CA GLU A 59 -5.78 -6.98 -5.15
C GLU A 59 -5.81 -5.55 -4.59
N LEU A 60 -4.74 -5.17 -3.88
CA LEU A 60 -4.57 -3.84 -3.30
C LEU A 60 -3.38 -3.14 -3.97
N GLY A 61 -3.40 -1.81 -3.99
CA GLY A 61 -2.21 -1.04 -4.39
C GLY A 61 -1.04 -1.31 -3.43
N PHE A 62 0.18 -1.39 -3.94
CA PHE A 62 1.37 -1.60 -3.11
C PHE A 62 1.53 -0.53 -2.03
N ILE A 63 1.18 0.71 -2.35
CA ILE A 63 1.12 1.82 -1.39
C ILE A 63 0.23 1.50 -0.18
N GLN A 64 -0.92 0.87 -0.41
CA GLN A 64 -1.85 0.52 0.66
C GLN A 64 -1.30 -0.59 1.54
N CYS A 65 -0.60 -1.54 0.95
CA CYS A 65 0.10 -2.56 1.71
C CYS A 65 1.27 -1.97 2.50
N TYR A 66 2.08 -1.10 1.90
CA TYR A 66 3.24 -0.45 2.54
C TYR A 66 2.91 0.24 3.87
N VAL A 67 1.70 0.78 3.99
CA VAL A 67 1.25 1.48 5.20
C VAL A 67 0.48 0.61 6.18
N CYS A 68 0.17 -0.63 5.81
CA CYS A 68 -0.60 -1.53 6.64
C CYS A 68 0.25 -1.96 7.84
N SER A 69 -0.35 -2.10 9.03
CA SER A 69 0.32 -2.64 10.23
C SER A 69 0.89 -4.04 10.03
N ASN A 70 0.34 -4.78 9.06
CA ASN A 70 0.79 -6.11 8.66
C ASN A 70 2.03 -6.09 7.74
N PHE A 71 2.41 -4.94 7.18
CA PHE A 71 3.61 -4.84 6.36
C PHE A 71 4.86 -4.94 7.24
N HIS A 72 5.69 -5.93 6.95
CA HIS A 72 6.95 -6.13 7.66
C HIS A 72 8.13 -5.61 6.83
N SER A 73 8.29 -6.13 5.60
CA SER A 73 9.38 -5.72 4.71
C SER A 73 9.09 -6.08 3.25
N ARG A 74 9.83 -5.47 2.31
CA ARG A 74 9.83 -5.87 0.89
C ARG A 74 11.24 -6.33 0.52
N VAL A 75 11.39 -7.58 0.09
CA VAL A 75 12.68 -8.16 -0.34
C VAL A 75 12.50 -8.85 -1.68
N MET A 76 13.36 -8.56 -2.65
CA MET A 76 13.35 -9.17 -4.00
C MET A 76 11.97 -9.18 -4.70
N GLY A 77 11.23 -8.06 -4.63
CA GLY A 77 9.91 -7.96 -5.28
C GLY A 77 8.79 -8.73 -4.59
N LYS A 78 9.03 -9.25 -3.37
CA LYS A 78 8.03 -9.89 -2.53
C LYS A 78 7.85 -9.09 -1.25
N VAL A 79 6.60 -8.92 -0.84
CA VAL A 79 6.21 -8.31 0.44
C VAL A 79 6.05 -9.39 1.49
N TYR A 80 6.72 -9.19 2.61
CA TYR A 80 6.53 -9.96 3.82
C TYR A 80 5.40 -9.31 4.60
N CYS A 81 4.23 -9.92 4.47
CA CYS A 81 3.06 -9.60 5.27
C CYS A 81 3.06 -10.49 6.50
N LYS A 82 2.86 -9.93 7.69
CA LYS A 82 2.68 -10.68 8.94
C LYS A 82 1.45 -11.58 8.89
N GLY A 83 0.43 -11.18 8.12
CA GLY A 83 -0.78 -11.98 7.93
C GLY A 83 -1.65 -12.08 9.18
N GLU A 84 -1.48 -11.17 10.14
CA GLU A 84 -2.32 -11.13 11.32
C GLU A 84 -3.69 -10.54 10.94
N PRO A 85 -4.81 -11.13 11.41
CA PRO A 85 -6.13 -10.55 11.20
C PRO A 85 -6.18 -9.15 11.84
N LEU A 86 -6.64 -8.16 11.07
CA LEU A 86 -6.96 -6.83 11.59
C LEU A 86 -8.25 -6.96 12.42
N SER A 87 -8.12 -7.36 13.69
CA SER A 87 -9.19 -7.32 14.70
C SER A 87 -9.45 -5.90 15.18
#